data_AF-A0A075GTU6-F1
#
_entry.id   AF-A0A075GTU6-F1
#
_cell.length_a   1.000
_cell.length_b   1.000
_cell.length_c   1.000
_cell.angle_alpha   90.00
_cell.angle_beta   90.00
_cell.angle_gamma   90.00
#
_symmetry.space_group_name_H-M   'P 1'
#
loop_
_entity.id
_entity.type
_entity.pdbx_description
1 polymer ?
#
loop_
_entity_poly.entity_id
_entity_poly.type
_entity_poly.pdbx_seq_one_letter_code
_entity_poly.pdbx_strand_id
1 'polypeptide(L)'
;MLKGATNPAPQTKKYSSTISIRLGEVSWPWSDSADAIGMGPEQDLLLHFWWPLAATPLAIALMIGKDPPRRWAGRLLGLAIFAAVILQPNPLSTSLEGWTLHIFLSILGPTLLAGMGLLVALFSGPISVAPLPRGLRPVGLVMILASVVWFMFMLFESRPFLDGLENQWWQNLVTSLLTISVIVSGFAAAFAYVMGDERLRESAIMTGLSLTAFGLLIYLLAEGTASDDPVFWRSASWGVLGDLAGLLVGGFSALGLFIMLVWLGEKNQPIPGPVEPLSDEERARVREILEKHVPEEVSE
;
A
#
# COMPACT_ATOMS: atom_id res chain seq x y z
N MET A 1 -26.30 70.10 9.00
CA MET A 1 -27.52 69.31 8.72
C MET A 1 -27.11 68.07 7.94
N LEU A 2 -26.98 66.95 8.64
CA LEU A 2 -26.63 65.64 8.09
C LEU A 2 -27.90 64.96 7.54
N LYS A 3 -27.89 64.60 6.26
CA LYS A 3 -28.74 63.56 5.64
C LYS A 3 -27.76 62.72 4.82
N GLY A 4 -27.58 61.43 5.03
CA GLY A 4 -28.46 60.40 5.56
C GLY A 4 -28.30 59.23 4.60
N ALA A 5 -27.17 58.52 4.72
CA ALA A 5 -26.84 57.35 3.94
C ALA A 5 -27.86 56.24 4.24
N THR A 6 -28.58 55.78 3.22
CA THR A 6 -29.47 54.62 3.32
C THR A 6 -28.70 53.40 2.81
N ASN A 7 -28.25 52.57 3.74
CA ASN A 7 -27.80 51.21 3.46
C ASN A 7 -28.99 50.37 2.97
N PRO A 8 -28.86 49.58 1.89
CA PRO A 8 -29.82 48.53 1.61
C PRO A 8 -29.68 47.42 2.65
N ALA A 9 -30.78 47.12 3.33
CA ALA A 9 -30.87 46.08 4.35
C ALA A 9 -30.57 44.68 3.77
N PRO A 10 -29.91 43.79 4.54
CA PRO A 10 -29.74 42.40 4.16
C PRO A 10 -31.10 41.70 4.14
N GLN A 11 -31.41 41.02 3.03
CA GLN A 11 -32.57 40.15 2.94
C GLN A 11 -32.41 38.97 3.89
N THR A 12 -33.09 39.03 5.03
CA THR A 12 -33.27 37.90 5.93
C THR A 12 -34.21 36.91 5.26
N LYS A 13 -33.66 35.81 4.74
CA LYS A 13 -34.47 34.63 4.39
C LYS A 13 -35.19 34.18 5.66
N LYS A 14 -36.52 34.23 5.64
CA LYS A 14 -37.42 33.60 6.62
C LYS A 14 -37.06 32.11 6.71
N TYR A 15 -36.36 31.70 7.77
CA TYR A 15 -36.39 30.31 8.20
C TYR A 15 -37.71 30.10 8.94
N SER A 16 -38.63 29.41 8.26
CA SER A 16 -39.86 28.92 8.89
C SER A 16 -39.47 27.88 9.94
N SER A 17 -39.82 28.18 11.17
CA SER A 17 -39.79 27.27 12.30
C SER A 17 -40.71 26.05 12.07
N THR A 18 -40.29 24.93 12.66
CA THR A 18 -41.10 23.75 13.04
C THR A 18 -41.22 22.64 11.99
N ILE A 19 -40.24 21.72 12.02
CA ILE A 19 -40.54 20.29 11.98
C ILE A 19 -39.72 19.63 13.10
N SER A 20 -40.33 19.51 14.27
CA SER A 20 -39.86 18.61 15.31
C SER A 20 -40.19 17.18 14.87
N ILE A 21 -39.25 16.49 14.22
CA ILE A 21 -39.36 15.05 14.04
C ILE A 21 -39.03 14.45 15.40
N ARG A 22 -40.05 14.02 16.15
CA ARG A 22 -39.85 12.98 17.16
C ARG A 22 -39.36 11.76 16.37
N LEU A 23 -38.08 11.45 16.47
CA LEU A 23 -37.57 10.10 16.22
C LEU A 23 -38.18 9.23 17.32
N GLY A 24 -39.45 8.85 17.11
CA GLY A 24 -40.06 7.76 17.83
C GLY A 24 -39.22 6.53 17.55
N GLU A 25 -38.86 5.84 18.61
CA GLU A 25 -38.32 4.49 18.64
C GLU A 25 -39.12 3.62 17.66
N VAL A 26 -38.61 3.45 16.44
CA VAL A 26 -39.03 2.36 15.56
C VAL A 26 -38.03 1.25 15.81
N SER A 27 -38.27 0.48 16.87
CA SER A 27 -37.63 -0.81 17.03
C SER A 27 -38.22 -1.74 15.97
N TRP A 28 -37.39 -2.09 14.99
CA TRP A 28 -37.74 -3.13 14.03
C TRP A 28 -37.83 -4.46 14.78
N PRO A 29 -38.80 -5.35 14.49
CA PRO A 29 -39.00 -6.61 15.23
C PRO A 29 -37.85 -7.63 15.07
N TRP A 30 -36.75 -7.23 14.44
CA TRP A 30 -35.51 -7.98 14.26
C TRP A 30 -34.26 -7.24 14.79
N SER A 31 -34.39 -6.05 15.38
CA SER A 31 -33.23 -5.34 15.97
C SER A 31 -32.67 -6.05 17.21
N ASP A 32 -33.48 -6.91 17.84
CA ASP A 32 -33.11 -7.62 19.06
C ASP A 32 -32.71 -9.08 18.77
N SER A 33 -32.61 -9.49 17.51
CA SER A 33 -32.34 -10.89 17.13
C SER A 33 -31.00 -11.11 16.42
N ALA A 34 -30.04 -10.19 16.53
CA ALA A 34 -28.67 -10.44 16.06
C ALA A 34 -27.84 -11.34 17.00
N ASP A 35 -28.47 -11.92 18.05
CA ASP A 35 -27.83 -12.90 18.94
C ASP A 35 -27.85 -14.32 18.35
N ALA A 36 -27.35 -14.50 17.12
CA ALA A 36 -27.11 -15.85 16.62
C ALA A 36 -25.94 -16.53 17.37
N ILE A 37 -25.05 -15.75 18.02
CA ILE A 37 -23.87 -16.25 18.77
C ILE A 37 -23.64 -15.52 20.12
N GLY A 38 -24.50 -14.57 20.53
CA GLY A 38 -24.36 -13.89 21.83
C GLY A 38 -23.07 -13.08 22.00
N MET A 39 -22.44 -12.66 20.91
CA MET A 39 -21.26 -11.79 20.90
C MET A 39 -21.67 -10.33 20.68
N GLY A 40 -20.99 -9.41 21.35
CA GLY A 40 -21.25 -7.98 21.17
C GLY A 40 -20.77 -7.46 19.79
N PRO A 41 -21.28 -6.32 19.30
CA PRO A 41 -20.96 -5.80 17.96
C PRO A 41 -19.44 -5.55 17.74
N GLU A 42 -18.70 -5.21 18.79
CA GLU A 42 -17.23 -5.08 18.71
C GLU A 42 -16.52 -6.44 18.53
N GLN A 43 -17.07 -7.50 19.14
CA GLN A 43 -16.53 -8.86 19.05
C GLN A 43 -16.77 -9.45 17.65
N ASP A 44 -17.92 -9.15 17.05
CA ASP A 44 -18.23 -9.53 15.67
C ASP A 44 -17.22 -8.90 14.69
N LEU A 45 -16.90 -7.61 14.84
CA LEU A 45 -15.90 -6.94 14.01
C LEU A 45 -14.49 -7.52 14.21
N LEU A 46 -14.12 -7.83 15.45
CA LEU A 46 -12.83 -8.47 15.73
C LEU A 46 -12.72 -9.83 15.04
N LEU A 47 -13.75 -10.67 15.12
CA LEU A 47 -13.73 -12.04 14.63
C LEU A 47 -13.93 -12.15 13.10
N HIS A 48 -14.77 -11.28 12.53
CA HIS A 48 -15.13 -11.33 11.11
C HIS A 48 -14.30 -10.40 10.22
N PHE A 49 -13.66 -9.37 10.78
CA PHE A 49 -12.89 -8.40 10.01
C PHE A 49 -11.39 -8.37 10.41
N TRP A 50 -11.07 -8.05 11.66
CA TRP A 50 -9.68 -7.80 12.07
C TRP A 50 -8.81 -9.06 12.15
N TRP A 51 -9.32 -10.16 12.70
CA TRP A 51 -8.59 -11.44 12.73
C TRP A 51 -8.37 -12.03 11.35
N PRO A 52 -9.39 -12.09 10.48
CA PRO A 52 -9.21 -12.52 9.10
C PRO A 52 -8.17 -11.68 8.36
N LEU A 53 -8.20 -10.35 8.56
CA LEU A 53 -7.19 -9.45 7.99
C LEU A 53 -5.78 -9.75 8.52
N ALA A 54 -5.60 -9.90 9.83
CA ALA A 54 -4.31 -10.22 10.45
C ALA A 54 -3.78 -11.62 10.06
N ALA A 55 -4.67 -12.58 9.81
CA ALA A 55 -4.31 -13.94 9.39
C ALA A 55 -3.98 -14.05 7.89
N THR A 56 -4.32 -13.05 7.08
CA THR A 56 -4.14 -13.08 5.61
C THR A 56 -2.67 -13.29 5.19
N PRO A 57 -1.66 -12.58 5.75
CA PRO A 57 -0.26 -12.83 5.41
C PRO A 57 0.19 -14.26 5.72
N LEU A 58 -0.27 -14.82 6.83
CA LEU A 58 0.04 -16.21 7.21
C LEU A 58 -0.58 -17.21 6.24
N ALA A 59 -1.85 -16.99 5.85
CA ALA A 59 -2.52 -17.82 4.86
C ALA A 59 -1.75 -17.83 3.53
N ILE A 60 -1.34 -16.67 3.04
CA ILE A 60 -0.55 -16.53 1.81
C ILE A 60 0.80 -17.22 1.96
N ALA A 61 1.52 -17.01 3.06
CA ALA A 61 2.82 -17.64 3.31
C ALA A 61 2.72 -19.18 3.30
N LEU A 62 1.69 -19.73 3.94
CA LEU A 62 1.43 -21.16 3.95
C LEU A 62 1.06 -21.70 2.56
N MET A 63 0.27 -20.96 1.77
CA MET A 63 -0.07 -21.33 0.40
C MET A 63 1.14 -21.37 -0.54
N ILE A 64 2.14 -20.52 -0.32
CA ILE A 64 3.38 -20.45 -1.12
C ILE A 64 4.39 -21.55 -0.72
N GLY A 65 4.33 -22.02 0.53
CA GLY A 65 5.25 -23.04 1.07
C GLY A 65 5.40 -24.27 0.17
N LYS A 66 6.57 -24.93 0.16
CA LYS A 66 6.83 -26.08 -0.73
C LYS A 66 6.10 -27.35 -0.30
N ASP A 67 5.80 -27.49 1.00
CA ASP A 67 5.24 -28.71 1.57
C ASP A 67 3.73 -28.84 1.30
N PRO A 68 3.26 -29.97 0.72
CA PRO A 68 1.84 -30.19 0.44
C PRO A 68 0.88 -29.98 1.63
N PRO A 69 1.16 -30.46 2.87
CA PRO A 69 0.23 -30.25 3.99
C PRO A 69 0.16 -28.78 4.41
N ARG A 70 1.27 -28.03 4.33
CA ARG A 70 1.29 -26.59 4.65
C ARG A 70 0.49 -25.79 3.62
N ARG A 71 0.58 -26.14 2.34
CA ARG A 71 -0.25 -25.54 1.28
C ARG A 71 -1.73 -25.75 1.52
N TRP A 72 -2.12 -26.96 1.92
CA TRP A 72 -3.52 -27.27 2.25
C TRP A 72 -4.01 -26.49 3.48
N ALA A 73 -3.20 -26.41 4.54
CA ALA A 73 -3.51 -25.58 5.70
C ALA A 73 -3.71 -24.11 5.31
N GLY A 74 -2.84 -23.57 4.44
CA GLY A 74 -2.97 -22.21 3.89
C GLY A 74 -4.26 -22.01 3.11
N ARG A 75 -4.65 -22.95 2.25
CA ARG A 75 -5.92 -22.91 1.49
C ARG A 75 -7.14 -22.92 2.40
N LEU A 76 -7.16 -23.81 3.40
CA LEU A 76 -8.25 -23.89 4.37
C LEU A 76 -8.36 -22.61 5.19
N LEU A 77 -7.22 -22.07 5.65
CA LEU A 77 -7.17 -20.79 6.36
C LEU A 77 -7.68 -19.65 5.46
N GLY A 78 -7.26 -19.59 4.19
CA GLY A 78 -7.75 -18.60 3.24
C GLY A 78 -9.25 -18.69 2.99
N LEU A 79 -9.80 -19.91 2.89
CA LEU A 79 -11.24 -20.14 2.75
C LEU A 79 -12.00 -19.73 4.01
N ALA A 80 -11.44 -19.99 5.20
CA ALA A 80 -12.02 -19.56 6.46
C ALA A 80 -12.01 -18.02 6.61
N ILE A 81 -10.93 -17.34 6.20
CA ILE A 81 -10.83 -15.88 6.15
C ILE A 81 -11.91 -15.32 5.22
N PHE A 82 -12.04 -15.87 4.02
CA PHE A 82 -13.03 -15.44 3.05
C PHE A 82 -14.46 -15.65 3.55
N ALA A 83 -14.74 -16.82 4.14
CA ALA A 83 -16.03 -17.11 4.75
C ALA A 83 -16.34 -16.17 5.92
N ALA A 84 -15.35 -15.84 6.76
CA ALA A 84 -15.53 -14.93 7.89
C ALA A 84 -15.99 -13.53 7.45
N VAL A 85 -15.41 -13.00 6.36
CA VAL A 85 -15.78 -11.69 5.80
C VAL A 85 -17.18 -11.72 5.17
N ILE A 86 -17.56 -12.80 4.49
CA ILE A 86 -18.90 -12.93 3.87
C ILE A 86 -20.00 -13.16 4.91
N LEU A 87 -19.71 -13.96 5.94
CA LEU A 87 -20.67 -14.31 6.99
C LEU A 87 -20.81 -13.23 8.05
N GLN A 88 -20.28 -12.03 7.82
CA GLN A 88 -20.38 -10.93 8.77
C GLN A 88 -21.87 -10.56 8.98
N PRO A 89 -22.37 -10.62 10.23
CA PRO A 89 -23.79 -10.41 10.52
C PRO A 89 -24.21 -8.93 10.38
N ASN A 90 -23.27 -8.01 10.58
CA ASN A 90 -23.53 -6.58 10.59
C ASN A 90 -23.21 -5.95 9.23
N PRO A 91 -24.10 -5.09 8.68
CA PRO A 91 -23.83 -4.40 7.43
C PRO A 91 -22.62 -3.48 7.57
N LEU A 92 -21.57 -3.77 6.80
CA LEU A 92 -20.33 -2.99 6.76
C LEU A 92 -20.52 -1.59 6.13
N SER A 93 -21.61 -1.35 5.40
CA SER A 93 -21.82 -0.12 4.62
C SER A 93 -21.81 1.17 5.44
N THR A 94 -22.04 1.10 6.75
CA THR A 94 -22.03 2.25 7.66
C THR A 94 -20.88 2.22 8.67
N SER A 95 -20.03 1.19 8.66
CA SER A 95 -18.95 1.03 9.64
C SER A 95 -17.60 1.47 9.07
N LEU A 96 -16.68 1.87 9.96
CA LEU A 96 -15.32 2.28 9.60
C LEU A 96 -14.57 1.20 8.80
N GLU A 97 -14.79 -0.05 9.17
CA GLU A 97 -14.21 -1.24 8.54
C GLU A 97 -14.68 -1.39 7.10
N GLY A 98 -15.97 -1.16 6.83
CA GLY A 98 -16.50 -1.20 5.47
C GLY A 98 -15.96 -0.09 4.59
N TRP A 99 -15.79 1.12 5.14
CA TRP A 99 -15.13 2.23 4.43
C TRP A 99 -13.68 1.88 4.06
N THR A 100 -12.94 1.29 5.00
CA THR A 100 -11.54 0.87 4.78
C THR A 100 -11.47 -0.24 3.73
N LEU A 101 -12.35 -1.23 3.81
CA LEU A 101 -12.42 -2.32 2.84
C LEU A 101 -12.77 -1.82 1.44
N HIS A 102 -13.75 -0.92 1.33
CA HIS A 102 -14.16 -0.34 0.06
C HIS A 102 -13.02 0.42 -0.62
N ILE A 103 -12.29 1.25 0.14
CA ILE A 103 -11.13 1.98 -0.38
C ILE A 103 -10.05 0.98 -0.81
N PHE A 104 -9.75 -0.02 0.02
CA PHE A 104 -8.77 -1.05 -0.29
C PHE A 104 -9.09 -1.79 -1.59
N LEU A 105 -10.34 -2.23 -1.78
CA LEU A 105 -10.79 -2.86 -3.03
C LEU A 105 -10.72 -1.90 -4.22
N SER A 106 -11.07 -0.63 -4.02
CA SER A 106 -11.09 0.38 -5.08
C SER A 106 -9.68 0.68 -5.60
N ILE A 107 -8.68 0.73 -4.73
CA ILE A 107 -7.28 0.97 -5.12
C ILE A 107 -6.55 -0.30 -5.55
N LEU A 108 -7.10 -1.49 -5.27
CA LEU A 108 -6.47 -2.78 -5.56
C LEU A 108 -6.16 -2.93 -7.06
N GLY A 109 -7.11 -2.57 -7.92
CA GLY A 109 -6.95 -2.63 -9.38
C GLY A 109 -5.74 -1.86 -9.90
N PRO A 110 -5.67 -0.52 -9.72
CA PRO A 110 -4.53 0.27 -10.16
C PRO A 110 -3.23 -0.14 -9.45
N THR A 111 -3.27 -0.55 -8.19
CA THR A 111 -2.07 -1.00 -7.46
C THR A 111 -1.50 -2.30 -8.03
N LEU A 112 -2.34 -3.29 -8.32
CA LEU A 112 -1.93 -4.53 -8.95
C LEU A 112 -1.40 -4.29 -10.37
N LEU A 113 -2.05 -3.39 -11.12
CA LEU A 113 -1.60 -3.01 -12.46
C LEU A 113 -0.21 -2.35 -12.42
N ALA A 114 0.01 -1.44 -11.47
CA ALA A 114 1.31 -0.80 -11.23
C ALA A 114 2.38 -1.82 -10.83
N GLY A 115 2.06 -2.70 -9.87
CA GLY A 115 2.97 -3.74 -9.38
C GLY A 115 3.35 -4.75 -10.46
N MET A 116 2.38 -5.24 -11.22
CA MET A 116 2.65 -6.12 -12.37
C MET A 116 3.45 -5.41 -13.46
N GLY A 117 3.13 -4.14 -13.75
CA GLY A 117 3.88 -3.32 -14.69
C GLY A 117 5.34 -3.13 -14.26
N LEU A 118 5.58 -2.90 -12.97
CA LEU A 118 6.92 -2.81 -12.39
C LEU A 118 7.69 -4.12 -12.51
N LEU A 119 7.06 -5.26 -12.18
CA LEU A 119 7.69 -6.59 -12.32
C LEU A 119 8.07 -6.86 -13.78
N VAL A 120 7.16 -6.61 -14.72
CA VAL A 120 7.44 -6.78 -16.15
C VAL A 120 8.57 -5.84 -16.61
N ALA A 121 8.54 -4.57 -16.20
CA ALA A 121 9.55 -3.58 -16.59
C ALA A 121 10.95 -3.90 -16.02
N LEU A 122 11.02 -4.42 -14.79
CA LEU A 122 12.28 -4.82 -14.15
C LEU A 122 12.83 -6.09 -14.82
N PHE A 123 12.06 -7.18 -14.85
CA PHE A 123 12.54 -8.49 -15.30
C PHE A 123 12.70 -8.63 -16.83
N SER A 124 12.22 -7.68 -17.62
CA SER A 124 12.49 -7.60 -19.08
C SER A 124 13.74 -6.77 -19.43
N GLY A 125 14.41 -6.21 -18.42
CA GLY A 125 15.67 -5.48 -18.58
C GLY A 125 16.88 -6.40 -18.84
N PRO A 126 18.07 -5.81 -19.04
CA PRO A 126 19.32 -6.57 -19.13
C PRO A 126 19.73 -7.08 -17.74
N ILE A 127 19.07 -8.15 -17.27
CA ILE A 127 19.35 -8.79 -15.97
C ILE A 127 19.90 -10.19 -16.21
N SER A 128 20.91 -10.58 -15.42
CA SER A 128 21.66 -11.83 -15.53
C SER A 128 20.87 -13.10 -15.14
N VAL A 129 19.64 -12.98 -14.63
CA VAL A 129 18.85 -14.10 -14.10
C VAL A 129 17.47 -14.14 -14.75
N ALA A 130 17.23 -15.17 -15.57
CA ALA A 130 15.95 -15.51 -16.23
C ALA A 130 15.13 -14.31 -16.77
N PRO A 131 15.63 -13.57 -17.77
CA PRO A 131 14.95 -12.39 -18.27
C PRO A 131 13.65 -12.75 -19.00
N LEU A 132 12.57 -12.02 -18.72
CA LEU A 132 11.43 -11.94 -19.62
C LEU A 132 11.89 -11.46 -21.01
N PRO A 133 11.18 -11.80 -22.10
CA PRO A 133 11.49 -11.30 -23.43
C PRO A 133 11.67 -9.77 -23.41
N ARG A 134 12.81 -9.29 -23.94
CA ARG A 134 13.18 -7.86 -23.91
C ARG A 134 12.10 -6.93 -24.50
N GLY A 135 11.31 -7.45 -25.44
CA GLY A 135 10.17 -6.74 -26.05
C GLY A 135 9.02 -6.41 -25.09
N LEU A 136 8.98 -6.99 -23.88
CA LEU A 136 7.94 -6.74 -22.89
C LEU A 136 8.22 -5.53 -22.00
N ARG A 137 9.42 -4.95 -22.04
CA ARG A 137 9.73 -3.73 -21.27
C ARG A 137 8.79 -2.56 -21.51
N PRO A 138 8.47 -2.18 -22.77
CA PRO A 138 7.47 -1.14 -23.03
C PRO A 138 6.09 -1.52 -22.49
N VAL A 139 5.71 -2.81 -22.49
CA VAL A 139 4.43 -3.27 -21.93
C VAL A 139 4.37 -2.97 -20.43
N GLY A 140 5.43 -3.29 -19.68
CA GLY A 140 5.51 -2.97 -18.26
C GLY A 140 5.40 -1.47 -17.98
N LEU A 141 6.07 -0.63 -18.79
CA LEU A 141 5.96 0.82 -18.69
C LEU A 141 4.55 1.34 -19.00
N VAL A 142 3.89 0.80 -20.03
CA VAL A 142 2.51 1.15 -20.37
C VAL A 142 1.55 0.77 -19.24
N MET A 143 1.74 -0.38 -18.60
CA MET A 143 0.93 -0.78 -17.44
C MET A 143 1.09 0.19 -16.27
N ILE A 144 2.33 0.62 -15.96
CA ILE A 144 2.58 1.63 -14.93
C ILE A 144 1.88 2.95 -15.31
N LEU A 145 2.03 3.43 -16.54
CA LEU A 145 1.35 4.66 -16.99
C LEU A 145 -0.18 4.53 -16.94
N ALA A 146 -0.74 3.40 -17.35
CA ALA A 146 -2.16 3.13 -17.27
C ALA A 146 -2.66 3.13 -15.81
N SER A 147 -1.87 2.60 -14.87
CA SER A 147 -2.20 2.66 -13.45
C SER A 147 -2.22 4.09 -12.90
N VAL A 148 -1.28 4.93 -13.33
CA VAL A 148 -1.25 6.36 -12.96
C VAL A 148 -2.46 7.08 -13.55
N VAL A 149 -2.79 6.85 -14.82
CA VAL A 149 -3.98 7.44 -15.46
C VAL A 149 -5.26 7.02 -14.75
N TRP A 150 -5.37 5.74 -14.38
CA TRP A 150 -6.51 5.25 -13.60
C TRP A 150 -6.57 5.95 -12.23
N PHE A 151 -5.45 6.07 -11.53
CA PHE A 151 -5.42 6.76 -10.24
C PHE A 151 -5.79 8.24 -10.38
N MET A 152 -5.33 8.93 -11.42
CA MET A 152 -5.71 10.31 -11.72
C MET A 152 -7.20 10.45 -12.04
N PHE A 153 -7.77 9.49 -12.77
CA PHE A 153 -9.22 9.45 -13.00
C PHE A 153 -10.01 9.29 -11.69
N MET A 154 -9.57 8.41 -10.78
CA MET A 154 -10.19 8.29 -9.45
C MET A 154 -10.01 9.55 -8.61
N LEU A 155 -8.89 10.25 -8.76
CA LEU A 155 -8.61 11.49 -8.02
C LEU A 155 -9.56 12.63 -8.41
N PHE A 156 -9.80 12.82 -9.71
CA PHE A 156 -10.54 13.98 -10.21
C PHE A 156 -12.01 13.71 -10.50
N GLU A 157 -12.36 12.51 -10.97
CA GLU A 157 -13.69 12.21 -11.51
C GLU A 157 -14.45 11.18 -10.68
N SER A 158 -13.80 10.06 -10.34
CA SER A 158 -14.49 8.88 -9.78
C SER A 158 -13.94 8.46 -8.42
N ARG A 159 -14.00 9.36 -7.43
CA ARG A 159 -13.55 9.02 -6.07
C ARG A 159 -14.39 7.88 -5.48
N PRO A 160 -13.81 6.94 -4.72
CA PRO A 160 -14.58 5.88 -4.06
C PRO A 160 -15.58 6.44 -3.04
N PHE A 161 -16.88 6.23 -3.25
CA PHE A 161 -17.97 6.73 -2.41
C PHE A 161 -18.92 5.59 -1.96
N LEU A 162 -19.39 5.65 -0.71
CA LEU A 162 -20.55 4.91 -0.24
C LEU A 162 -21.65 5.90 0.19
N ASP A 163 -22.88 5.68 -0.31
CA ASP A 163 -24.14 6.24 0.17
C ASP A 163 -24.12 7.71 0.63
N GLY A 164 -23.73 8.63 -0.27
CA GLY A 164 -23.95 10.07 -0.11
C GLY A 164 -23.16 10.75 1.02
N LEU A 165 -22.26 10.04 1.69
CA LEU A 165 -21.37 10.58 2.72
C LEU A 165 -19.98 10.81 2.13
N GLU A 166 -19.37 11.95 2.48
CA GLU A 166 -18.03 12.30 2.03
C GLU A 166 -16.98 11.40 2.71
N ASN A 167 -16.12 10.75 1.91
CA ASN A 167 -15.15 9.79 2.40
C ASN A 167 -13.83 10.48 2.81
N GLN A 168 -13.70 10.82 4.10
CA GLN A 168 -12.50 11.46 4.65
C GLN A 168 -11.22 10.63 4.47
N TRP A 169 -11.34 9.30 4.40
CA TRP A 169 -10.20 8.39 4.25
C TRP A 169 -9.56 8.43 2.86
N TRP A 170 -10.34 8.72 1.82
CA TRP A 170 -9.80 8.88 0.46
C TRP A 170 -8.82 10.05 0.39
N GLN A 171 -9.20 11.19 0.95
CA GLN A 171 -8.35 12.37 0.96
C GLN A 171 -7.10 12.13 1.79
N ASN A 172 -7.23 11.51 2.97
CA ASN A 172 -6.06 11.15 3.79
C ASN A 172 -5.11 10.20 3.05
N LEU A 173 -5.63 9.17 2.37
CA LEU A 173 -4.82 8.26 1.57
C LEU A 173 -4.05 9.00 0.47
N VAL A 174 -4.73 9.87 -0.28
CA VAL A 174 -4.12 10.62 -1.38
C VAL A 174 -3.09 11.62 -0.86
N THR A 175 -3.39 12.38 0.19
CA THR A 175 -2.44 13.34 0.77
C THR A 175 -1.21 12.64 1.32
N SER A 176 -1.37 11.49 1.96
CA SER A 176 -0.27 10.67 2.46
C SER A 176 0.55 10.06 1.33
N LEU A 177 -0.10 9.52 0.29
CA LEU A 177 0.57 8.96 -0.88
C LEU A 177 1.43 10.01 -1.60
N LEU A 178 0.89 11.21 -1.83
CA LEU A 178 1.61 12.29 -2.50
C LEU A 178 2.77 12.79 -1.63
N THR A 179 2.55 12.96 -0.33
CA THR A 179 3.61 13.41 0.59
C THR A 179 4.74 12.40 0.67
N ILE A 180 4.44 11.11 0.82
CA ILE A 180 5.44 10.04 0.80
C ILE A 180 6.15 10.00 -0.54
N SER A 181 5.44 10.18 -1.65
CA SER A 181 6.03 10.23 -2.99
C SER A 181 7.03 11.39 -3.12
N VAL A 182 6.68 12.59 -2.62
CA VAL A 182 7.60 13.75 -2.59
C VAL A 182 8.87 13.43 -1.82
N ILE A 183 8.73 12.88 -0.61
CA ILE A 183 9.88 12.55 0.27
C ILE A 183 10.75 11.46 -0.37
N VAL A 184 10.17 10.35 -0.80
CA VAL A 184 10.91 9.20 -1.34
C VAL A 184 11.59 9.56 -2.65
N SER A 185 10.90 10.20 -3.58
CA SER A 185 11.50 10.60 -4.87
C SER A 185 12.52 11.72 -4.70
N GLY A 186 12.29 12.68 -3.79
CA GLY A 186 13.26 13.73 -3.47
C GLY A 186 14.53 13.16 -2.85
N PHE A 187 14.40 12.24 -1.89
CA PHE A 187 15.54 11.55 -1.29
C PHE A 187 16.29 10.68 -2.33
N ALA A 188 15.56 9.94 -3.16
CA ALA A 188 16.15 9.15 -4.23
C ALA A 188 16.90 10.02 -5.27
N ALA A 189 16.36 11.20 -5.60
CA ALA A 189 17.01 12.15 -6.49
C ALA A 189 18.31 12.68 -5.90
N ALA A 190 18.30 13.09 -4.63
CA ALA A 190 19.49 13.57 -3.92
C ALA A 190 20.55 12.47 -3.82
N PHE A 191 20.14 11.25 -3.48
CA PHE A 191 21.04 10.10 -3.41
C PHE A 191 21.66 9.77 -4.78
N ALA A 192 20.87 9.75 -5.85
CA ALA A 192 21.35 9.52 -7.21
C ALA A 192 22.34 10.61 -7.66
N TYR A 193 22.13 11.86 -7.24
CA TYR A 193 23.01 12.98 -7.54
C TYR A 193 24.33 12.92 -6.77
N VAL A 194 24.29 12.61 -5.47
CA VAL A 194 25.48 12.64 -4.60
C VAL A 194 26.35 11.40 -4.77
N MET A 195 25.75 10.22 -4.93
CA MET A 195 26.46 8.93 -4.90
C MET A 195 26.68 8.32 -6.29
N GLY A 196 26.06 8.87 -7.32
CA GLY A 196 26.13 8.33 -8.68
C GLY A 196 26.99 9.19 -9.59
N ASP A 197 28.15 8.67 -10.00
CA ASP A 197 28.82 9.18 -11.20
C ASP A 197 27.93 8.91 -12.42
N GLU A 198 27.73 9.94 -13.24
CA GLU A 198 26.94 9.90 -14.48
C GLU A 198 25.43 9.60 -14.35
N ARG A 199 24.84 9.73 -13.15
CA ARG A 199 23.40 9.47 -12.89
C ARG A 199 22.50 10.71 -12.87
N LEU A 200 22.91 11.77 -13.57
CA LEU A 200 22.17 13.02 -13.62
C LEU A 200 20.77 12.85 -14.24
N ARG A 201 20.64 11.97 -15.23
CA ARG A 201 19.37 11.71 -15.90
C ARG A 201 18.38 11.05 -14.93
N GLU A 202 18.82 10.08 -14.17
CA GLU A 202 18.01 9.38 -13.16
C GLU A 202 17.61 10.35 -12.05
N SER A 203 18.54 11.16 -11.56
CA SER A 203 18.25 12.20 -10.56
C SER A 203 17.23 13.22 -11.07
N ALA A 204 17.35 13.66 -12.34
CA ALA A 204 16.40 14.59 -12.94
C ALA A 204 14.99 13.99 -13.06
N ILE A 205 14.86 12.71 -13.43
CA ILE A 205 13.57 12.01 -13.50
C ILE A 205 12.93 11.95 -12.10
N MET A 206 13.70 11.55 -11.08
CA MET A 206 13.20 11.47 -9.70
C MET A 206 12.82 12.85 -9.16
N THR A 207 13.59 13.89 -9.48
CA THR A 207 13.26 15.29 -9.14
C THR A 207 11.95 15.71 -9.82
N GLY A 208 11.77 15.39 -11.10
CA GLY A 208 10.53 15.67 -11.82
C GLY A 208 9.30 14.99 -11.20
N LEU A 209 9.44 13.73 -10.77
CA LEU A 209 8.38 13.01 -10.03
C LEU A 209 8.06 13.69 -8.70
N SER A 210 9.09 14.10 -7.93
CA SER A 210 8.92 14.82 -6.67
C SER A 210 8.18 16.15 -6.86
N LEU A 211 8.60 16.96 -7.82
CA LEU A 211 7.98 18.25 -8.13
C LEU A 211 6.55 18.10 -8.65
N THR A 212 6.27 17.06 -9.45
CA THR A 212 4.91 16.79 -9.94
C THR A 212 3.99 16.39 -8.81
N ALA A 213 4.43 15.48 -7.92
CA ALA A 213 3.65 15.10 -6.75
C ALA A 213 3.43 16.28 -5.79
N PHE A 214 4.45 17.11 -5.59
CA PHE A 214 4.35 18.31 -4.77
C PHE A 214 3.39 19.33 -5.38
N GLY A 215 3.48 19.59 -6.68
CA GLY A 215 2.58 20.48 -7.40
C GLY A 215 1.12 20.03 -7.31
N LEU A 216 0.87 18.73 -7.49
CA LEU A 216 -0.46 18.14 -7.34
C LEU A 216 -0.98 18.28 -5.90
N LEU A 217 -0.13 18.06 -4.90
CA LEU A 217 -0.50 18.22 -3.49
C LEU A 217 -0.90 19.67 -3.19
N ILE A 218 -0.11 20.64 -3.63
CA ILE A 218 -0.43 22.07 -3.44
C ILE A 218 -1.73 22.45 -4.15
N TYR A 219 -1.95 21.96 -5.38
CA TYR A 219 -3.20 22.17 -6.11
C TYR A 219 -4.42 21.67 -5.31
N LEU A 220 -4.35 20.45 -4.78
CA LEU A 220 -5.45 19.89 -3.98
C LEU A 220 -5.70 20.69 -2.67
N LEU A 221 -4.65 21.19 -2.02
CA LEU A 221 -4.77 22.01 -0.81
C LEU A 221 -5.29 23.44 -1.10
N ALA A 222 -5.07 23.96 -2.30
CA ALA A 222 -5.46 25.30 -2.72
C ALA A 222 -6.86 25.31 -3.33
N GLU A 223 -7.07 24.54 -4.39
CA GLU A 223 -8.30 24.51 -5.19
C GLU A 223 -9.24 23.33 -4.87
N GLY A 224 -8.70 22.21 -4.37
CA GLY A 224 -9.48 20.98 -4.16
C GLY A 224 -9.75 20.22 -5.46
N THR A 225 -10.86 19.50 -5.53
CA THR A 225 -11.30 18.81 -6.76
C THR A 225 -12.71 19.26 -7.13
N ALA A 226 -13.21 18.90 -8.30
CA ALA A 226 -14.60 19.19 -8.70
C ALA A 226 -15.64 18.65 -7.70
N SER A 227 -15.27 17.62 -6.93
CA SER A 227 -16.14 16.95 -5.96
C SER A 227 -15.89 17.35 -4.50
N ASP A 228 -14.81 18.09 -4.19
CA ASP A 228 -14.34 18.32 -2.82
C ASP A 228 -13.83 19.73 -2.58
N ASP A 229 -14.30 20.34 -1.49
CA ASP A 229 -13.79 21.64 -1.02
C ASP A 229 -12.34 21.52 -0.51
N PRO A 230 -11.45 22.47 -0.84
CA PRO A 230 -10.06 22.50 -0.37
C PRO A 230 -9.91 22.48 1.16
N VAL A 231 -10.91 22.87 1.95
CA VAL A 231 -10.87 22.76 3.42
C VAL A 231 -10.68 21.31 3.86
N PHE A 232 -11.30 20.35 3.20
CA PHE A 232 -11.19 18.93 3.58
C PHE A 232 -9.80 18.38 3.26
N TRP A 233 -9.21 18.75 2.12
CA TRP A 233 -7.82 18.42 1.77
C TRP A 233 -6.81 18.96 2.79
N ARG A 234 -7.02 20.19 3.30
CA ARG A 234 -6.18 20.74 4.39
C ARG A 234 -6.37 19.97 5.69
N SER A 235 -7.60 19.57 6.01
CA SER A 235 -7.86 18.76 7.21
C SER A 235 -7.18 17.39 7.13
N ALA A 236 -7.24 16.72 5.97
CA ALA A 236 -6.57 15.45 5.72
C ALA A 236 -5.04 15.57 5.78
N SER A 237 -4.47 16.71 5.39
CA SER A 237 -3.02 16.92 5.45
C SER A 237 -2.42 16.79 6.85
N TRP A 238 -3.21 17.01 7.91
CA TRP A 238 -2.77 16.79 9.30
C TRP A 238 -2.60 15.30 9.63
N GLY A 239 -3.41 14.43 9.02
CA GLY A 239 -3.33 12.97 9.20
C GLY A 239 -2.04 12.38 8.65
N VAL A 240 -1.42 13.05 7.67
CA VAL A 240 -0.16 12.64 7.04
C VAL A 240 0.98 12.51 8.05
N LEU A 241 1.02 13.34 9.09
CA LEU A 241 2.05 13.22 10.13
C LEU A 241 1.93 11.90 10.90
N GLY A 242 0.70 11.46 11.16
CA GLY A 242 0.42 10.16 11.76
C GLY A 242 0.84 9.02 10.85
N ASP A 243 0.54 9.12 9.55
CA ASP A 243 0.92 8.10 8.57
C ASP A 243 2.45 8.00 8.40
N LEU A 244 3.17 9.13 8.38
CA LEU A 244 4.63 9.14 8.34
C LEU A 244 5.26 8.54 9.60
N ALA A 245 4.74 8.89 10.79
CA ALA A 245 5.18 8.29 12.05
C ALA A 245 4.92 6.78 12.05
N GLY A 246 3.73 6.36 11.61
CA GLY A 246 3.36 4.94 11.47
C GLY A 246 4.27 4.20 10.51
N LEU A 247 4.62 4.79 9.36
CA LEU A 247 5.53 4.19 8.38
C LEU A 247 6.95 4.05 8.93
N LEU A 248 7.45 5.05 9.67
CA LEU A 248 8.76 4.97 10.32
C LEU A 248 8.78 3.89 11.40
N VAL A 249 7.84 3.92 12.35
CA VAL A 249 7.78 2.94 13.43
C VAL A 249 7.59 1.54 12.86
N GLY A 250 6.62 1.34 11.97
CA GLY A 250 6.36 0.08 11.31
C GLY A 250 7.56 -0.43 10.50
N GLY A 251 8.24 0.47 9.78
CA GLY A 251 9.44 0.15 9.01
C GLY A 251 10.61 -0.32 9.89
N PHE A 252 10.91 0.41 10.97
CA PHE A 252 11.94 0.00 11.92
C PHE A 252 11.58 -1.28 12.68
N SER A 253 10.31 -1.46 13.05
CA SER A 253 9.84 -2.71 13.67
C SER A 253 9.95 -3.90 12.72
N ALA A 254 9.58 -3.74 11.44
CA ALA A 254 9.71 -4.78 10.43
C ALA A 254 11.18 -5.15 10.18
N LEU A 255 12.06 -4.16 10.11
CA LEU A 255 13.51 -4.38 10.00
C LEU A 255 14.05 -5.14 11.22
N GLY A 256 13.64 -4.74 12.43
CA GLY A 256 14.02 -5.42 13.67
C GLY A 256 13.57 -6.89 13.70
N LEU A 257 12.33 -7.17 13.29
CA LEU A 257 11.81 -8.53 13.17
C LEU A 257 12.58 -9.34 12.12
N PHE A 258 12.90 -8.74 10.97
CA PHE A 258 13.71 -9.41 9.95
C PHE A 258 15.10 -9.79 10.49
N ILE A 259 15.80 -8.87 11.14
CA ILE A 259 17.10 -9.13 11.78
C ILE A 259 16.98 -10.25 12.81
N MET A 260 15.93 -10.21 13.65
CA MET A 260 15.68 -11.25 14.65
C MET A 260 15.46 -12.64 14.00
N LEU A 261 14.69 -12.70 12.91
CA LEU A 261 14.44 -13.95 12.19
C LEU A 261 15.71 -14.51 11.54
N VAL A 262 16.53 -13.64 10.93
CA VAL A 262 17.83 -14.05 10.38
C VAL A 262 18.73 -14.58 11.48
N TRP A 263 18.85 -13.85 12.59
CA TRP A 263 19.63 -14.28 13.75
C TRP A 263 19.16 -15.63 14.32
N LEU A 264 17.84 -15.83 14.44
CA LEU A 264 17.27 -17.09 14.89
C LEU A 264 17.53 -18.22 13.89
N GLY A 265 17.45 -17.90 12.59
CA GLY A 265 17.78 -18.82 11.50
C GLY A 265 19.23 -19.28 11.57
N GLU A 266 20.17 -18.34 11.68
CA GLU A 266 21.61 -18.62 11.80
C GLU A 266 21.93 -19.43 13.06
N LYS A 267 21.36 -19.05 14.21
CA LYS A 267 21.58 -19.75 15.48
C LYS A 267 21.12 -21.22 15.44
N ASN A 268 20.10 -21.52 14.65
CA ASN A 268 19.53 -22.86 14.54
C ASN A 268 20.13 -23.68 13.38
N GLN A 269 21.11 -23.16 12.65
CA GLN A 269 21.76 -23.95 11.60
C GLN A 269 22.64 -25.05 12.21
N PRO A 270 22.51 -26.30 11.75
CA PRO A 270 23.40 -27.37 12.17
C PRO A 270 24.83 -27.04 11.71
N ILE A 271 25.81 -27.30 12.57
CA ILE A 271 27.23 -27.15 12.23
C ILE A 271 27.49 -27.98 10.97
N PRO A 272 28.05 -27.38 9.88
CA PRO A 272 28.36 -28.12 8.67
C PRO A 272 29.20 -29.34 9.02
N GLY A 273 28.78 -30.51 8.54
CA GLY A 273 29.58 -31.73 8.70
C GLY A 273 30.98 -31.54 8.10
N PRO A 274 31.98 -32.29 8.57
CA PRO A 274 33.30 -32.29 7.93
C PRO A 274 33.13 -32.59 6.45
N VAL A 275 33.59 -31.69 5.59
CA VAL A 275 33.60 -31.92 4.15
C VAL A 275 34.57 -33.06 3.88
N GLU A 276 34.14 -34.07 3.12
CA GLU A 276 35.03 -35.15 2.70
C GLU A 276 36.22 -34.56 1.93
N PRO A 277 37.43 -35.09 2.11
CA PRO A 277 38.58 -34.62 1.35
C PRO A 277 38.31 -34.76 -0.15
N LEU A 278 38.73 -33.75 -0.92
CA LEU A 278 38.59 -33.73 -2.38
C LEU A 278 38.94 -35.10 -2.98
N SER A 279 38.02 -35.62 -3.80
CA SER A 279 38.29 -36.82 -4.58
C SER A 279 39.46 -36.59 -5.53
N ASP A 280 40.13 -37.67 -5.95
CA ASP A 280 41.27 -37.57 -6.87
C ASP A 280 40.88 -36.93 -8.21
N GLU A 281 39.63 -37.11 -8.64
CA GLU A 281 39.06 -36.50 -9.85
C GLU A 281 38.87 -34.98 -9.68
N GLU A 282 38.36 -34.53 -8.54
CA GLU A 282 38.22 -33.10 -8.24
C GLU A 282 39.58 -32.44 -8.03
N ARG A 283 40.55 -33.13 -7.43
CA ARG A 283 41.94 -32.66 -7.34
C ARG A 283 42.57 -32.49 -8.71
N ALA A 284 42.37 -33.44 -9.62
CA ALA A 284 42.86 -33.34 -10.99
C ALA A 284 42.21 -32.14 -11.70
N ARG A 285 40.92 -31.92 -11.50
CA ARG A 285 40.19 -30.78 -12.08
C ARG A 285 40.64 -29.43 -11.51
N VAL A 286 40.85 -29.34 -10.20
CA VAL A 286 41.37 -28.13 -9.54
C VAL A 286 42.80 -27.86 -10.01
N ARG A 287 43.63 -28.89 -10.17
CA ARG A 287 45.00 -28.76 -10.68
C ARG A 287 45.02 -28.27 -12.13
N GLU A 288 44.16 -28.81 -12.99
CA GLU A 288 43.99 -28.36 -14.38
C GLU A 288 43.56 -26.88 -14.44
N ILE A 289 42.65 -26.46 -13.56
CA ILE A 289 42.20 -25.06 -13.50
C ILE A 289 43.32 -24.14 -12.99
N LEU A 290 44.10 -24.58 -11.99
CA LEU A 290 45.24 -23.83 -11.46
C LEU A 290 46.34 -23.71 -12.50
N GLU A 291 46.72 -24.78 -13.18
CA GLU A 291 47.73 -24.74 -14.26
C GLU A 291 47.30 -23.83 -15.42
N LYS A 292 45.99 -23.69 -15.66
CA LYS A 292 45.44 -22.81 -16.71
C LYS A 292 45.37 -21.33 -16.33
N HIS A 293 45.40 -20.99 -15.03
CA HIS A 293 45.17 -19.62 -14.55
C HIS A 293 46.27 -19.05 -13.65
N VAL A 294 47.24 -19.86 -13.22
CA VAL A 294 48.44 -19.37 -12.56
C VAL A 294 49.43 -18.92 -13.65
N PRO A 295 49.78 -17.63 -13.72
CA PRO A 295 50.85 -17.17 -14.58
C PRO A 295 52.18 -17.81 -14.13
N GLU A 296 53.01 -18.18 -15.09
CA GLU A 296 54.30 -18.88 -14.94
C GLU A 296 55.39 -18.05 -14.21
N GLU A 297 55.04 -17.16 -13.27
CA GLU A 297 55.96 -16.17 -12.66
C GLU A 297 56.29 -16.42 -11.17
N VAL A 298 56.10 -17.64 -10.64
CA VAL A 298 56.57 -17.96 -9.28
C VAL A 298 57.33 -19.29 -9.21
N SER A 299 58.25 -19.50 -10.15
CA SER A 299 59.34 -20.48 -9.98
C SER A 299 60.62 -20.04 -10.67
N GLU A 300 61.29 -19.03 -10.09
CA GLU A 300 62.76 -18.97 -10.03
C GLU A 300 63.19 -18.59 -8.61
#